data_AF-A0A820ZLT6-F1
#
_entry.id   AF-A0A820ZLT6-F1
#
_cell.length_a   1.000
_cell.length_b   1.000
_cell.length_c   1.000
_cell.angle_alpha   90.00
_cell.angle_beta   90.00
_cell.angle_gamma   90.00
#
_symmetry.space_group_name_H-M   'P 1'
#
loop_
_entity.id
_entity.type
_entity.pdbx_description
1 polymer ?
#
loop_
_entity_poly.entity_id
_entity_poly.type
_entity_poly.pdbx_seq_one_letter_code
_entity_poly.pdbx_strand_id
1 'polypeptide(L)'
;CQENSRIVEALQFAELLESCRFQDFWELLERTTVKIPGFEDRIREFICQTINRTYQTINQQELQSALGRLNNNDFEALIKTRGWKVLADDPNYIWIANHEENIKSRNIVEKIKFEHVAPVMNII
;
A
#
# COMPACT_ATOMS: atom_id res chain seq x y z
N CYS A 1 -14.15 24.06 20.66
CA CYS A 1 -13.11 23.12 21.11
C CYS A 1 -12.25 22.69 19.92
N GLN A 2 -11.27 23.51 19.52
CA GLN A 2 -10.42 23.25 18.34
C GLN A 2 -9.39 22.13 18.58
N GLU A 3 -9.03 21.85 19.84
CA GLU A 3 -8.07 20.79 20.21
C GLU A 3 -8.59 19.38 19.91
N ASN A 4 -9.88 19.09 20.16
CA ASN A 4 -10.46 17.78 19.86
C ASN A 4 -10.47 17.48 18.35
N SER A 5 -10.62 18.49 17.49
CA SER A 5 -10.69 18.30 16.04
C SER A 5 -9.37 17.80 15.46
N ARG A 6 -8.24 18.36 15.89
CA ARG A 6 -6.91 17.97 15.39
C ARG A 6 -6.48 16.59 15.87
N ILE A 7 -6.88 16.22 17.08
CA ILE A 7 -6.64 14.87 17.61
C ILE A 7 -7.44 13.85 16.79
N VAL A 8 -8.70 14.16 16.44
CA VAL A 8 -9.51 13.29 15.58
C VAL A 8 -8.89 13.15 14.19
N GLU A 9 -8.42 14.23 13.56
CA GLU A 9 -7.73 14.15 12.27
C GLU A 9 -6.46 13.28 12.35
N ALA A 10 -5.65 13.45 13.40
CA ALA A 10 -4.44 12.65 13.59
C ALA A 10 -4.74 11.17 13.79
N LEU A 11 -5.82 10.83 14.52
CA LEU A 11 -6.27 9.45 14.69
C LEU A 11 -6.77 8.86 13.36
N GLN A 12 -7.49 9.64 12.56
CA GLN A 12 -7.93 9.22 11.23
C GLN A 12 -6.75 8.98 10.29
N PHE A 13 -5.73 9.84 10.31
CA PHE A 13 -4.50 9.59 9.55
C PHE A 13 -3.82 8.29 9.97
N ALA A 14 -3.69 8.03 11.27
CA ALA A 14 -3.12 6.79 11.77
C ALA A 14 -3.91 5.56 11.29
N GLU A 15 -5.24 5.59 11.42
CA GLU A 15 -6.12 4.49 10.98
C GLU A 15 -5.95 4.18 9.48
N LEU A 16 -5.91 5.22 8.63
CA LEU A 16 -5.76 5.07 7.18
C LEU A 16 -4.38 4.48 6.82
N LEU A 17 -3.32 4.93 7.49
CA LEU A 17 -1.96 4.44 7.25
C LEU A 17 -1.79 2.97 7.71
N GLU A 18 -2.33 2.62 8.87
CA GLU A 18 -2.30 1.25 9.40
C GLU A 18 -3.12 0.29 8.54
N SER A 19 -4.26 0.75 8.02
CA SER A 19 -5.12 -0.01 7.11
C SER A 19 -4.61 -0.02 5.66
N CYS A 20 -3.45 0.59 5.38
CA CYS A 20 -2.88 0.76 4.04
C CYS A 20 -3.83 1.45 3.03
N ARG A 21 -4.80 2.24 3.51
CA ARG A 21 -5.69 3.06 2.68
C ARG A 21 -5.01 4.37 2.31
N PHE A 22 -3.94 4.27 1.53
CA PHE A 22 -3.08 5.42 1.23
C PHE A 22 -3.77 6.48 0.37
N GLN A 23 -4.65 6.09 -0.55
CA GLN A 23 -5.39 7.03 -1.39
C GLN A 23 -6.27 7.96 -0.54
N ASP A 24 -7.10 7.37 0.34
CA ASP A 24 -7.92 8.10 1.30
C ASP A 24 -7.07 9.01 2.19
N PHE A 25 -5.89 8.54 2.61
CA PHE A 25 -4.96 9.33 3.42
C PHE A 25 -4.52 10.60 2.67
N TRP A 26 -4.11 10.48 1.40
CA TRP A 26 -3.68 11.63 0.60
C TRP A 26 -4.83 12.62 0.37
N GLU A 27 -6.04 12.12 0.09
CA GLU A 27 -7.23 12.97 -0.06
C GLU A 27 -7.59 13.71 1.23
N LEU A 28 -7.46 13.07 2.39
CA LEU A 28 -7.68 13.70 3.69
C LEU A 28 -6.58 14.73 4.00
N LEU A 29 -5.32 14.43 3.65
CA LEU A 29 -4.18 15.32 3.85
C LEU A 29 -4.30 16.60 3.00
N GLU A 30 -4.77 16.49 1.77
CA GLU A 30 -5.02 17.66 0.91
C GLU A 30 -6.08 18.61 1.48
N ARG A 31 -7.04 18.07 2.22
CA ARG A 31 -8.16 18.84 2.81
C ARG A 31 -7.81 19.47 4.16
N THR A 32 -6.76 19.00 4.84
CA THR A 32 -6.38 19.55 6.14
C THR A 32 -5.50 20.79 6.00
N THR A 33 -5.47 21.61 7.05
CA THR A 33 -4.60 22.79 7.14
C THR A 33 -3.20 22.45 7.68
N VAL A 34 -2.98 21.19 8.08
CA VAL A 34 -1.72 20.71 8.62
C VAL A 34 -0.67 20.67 7.52
N LYS A 35 0.24 21.67 7.53
CA LYS A 35 1.43 21.68 6.69
C LYS A 35 2.67 21.56 7.57
N ILE A 36 3.16 20.34 7.71
CA ILE A 36 4.40 20.04 8.41
C ILE A 36 5.47 19.79 7.34
N PRO A 37 6.52 20.63 7.23
CA PRO A 37 7.59 20.43 6.26
C PRO A 37 8.20 19.02 6.37
N GLY A 38 8.29 18.32 5.23
CA GLY A 38 8.84 16.96 5.16
C GLY A 38 7.91 15.85 5.67
N PHE A 39 6.69 16.15 6.13
CA PHE A 39 5.76 15.12 6.58
C PHE A 39 5.34 14.18 5.45
N GLU A 40 4.97 14.72 4.29
CA GLU A 40 4.61 13.91 3.12
C GLU A 40 5.76 12.98 2.70
N ASP A 41 7.00 13.47 2.77
CA ASP A 41 8.18 12.68 2.41
C ASP A 41 8.37 11.50 3.37
N ARG A 42 8.17 11.72 4.68
CA ARG A 42 8.19 10.64 5.68
C ARG A 42 7.07 9.62 5.46
N ILE A 43 5.90 10.08 5.05
CA ILE A 43 4.79 9.17 4.73
C ILE A 43 5.09 8.36 3.47
N ARG A 44 5.66 8.98 2.42
CA ARG A 44 6.12 8.26 1.22
C ARG A 44 7.21 7.24 1.57
N GLU A 45 8.16 7.59 2.43
CA GLU A 45 9.16 6.65 2.93
C GLU A 45 8.52 5.45 3.66
N PHE A 46 7.51 5.69 4.49
CA PHE A 46 6.75 4.64 5.17
C PHE A 46 6.04 3.73 4.15
N ILE A 47 5.32 4.30 3.19
CA ILE A 47 4.61 3.57 2.13
C ILE A 47 5.60 2.72 1.32
N CYS A 48 6.73 3.29 0.91
CA CYS A 48 7.77 2.56 0.20
C CYS A 48 8.29 1.37 1.02
N GLN A 49 8.51 1.54 2.33
CA GLN A 49 8.95 0.44 3.19
C GLN A 49 7.90 -0.66 3.31
N THR A 50 6.63 -0.28 3.47
CA THR A 50 5.51 -1.22 3.52
C THR A 50 5.44 -2.02 2.22
N ILE A 51 5.50 -1.35 1.06
CA ILE A 51 5.46 -2.00 -0.25
C ILE A 51 6.66 -2.94 -0.44
N ASN A 52 7.85 -2.51 -0.03
CA ASN A 52 9.05 -3.34 -0.12
C ASN A 52 8.96 -4.62 0.75
N ARG A 53 8.16 -4.61 1.81
CA ARG A 53 7.94 -5.78 2.67
C ARG A 53 6.83 -6.69 2.16
N THR A 54 5.83 -6.17 1.47
CA THR A 54 4.60 -6.91 1.14
C THR A 54 4.48 -7.31 -0.32
N TYR A 55 5.19 -6.66 -1.25
CA TYR A 55 5.10 -6.92 -2.69
C TYR A 55 6.44 -7.37 -3.27
N GLN A 56 6.43 -8.50 -3.99
CA GLN A 56 7.50 -8.85 -4.92
C GLN A 56 7.40 -8.02 -6.20
N THR A 57 6.17 -7.89 -6.70
CA THR A 57 5.81 -7.13 -7.90
C THR A 57 4.51 -6.39 -7.63
N ILE A 58 4.38 -5.15 -8.10
CA ILE A 58 3.19 -4.31 -7.96
C ILE A 58 2.86 -3.64 -9.29
N ASN A 59 1.58 -3.38 -9.55
CA ASN A 59 1.18 -2.60 -10.72
C ASN A 59 1.65 -1.14 -10.58
N GLN A 60 2.14 -0.55 -11.66
CA GLN A 60 2.62 0.84 -11.70
C GLN A 60 1.55 1.83 -11.26
N GLN A 61 0.30 1.67 -11.71
CA GLN A 61 -0.80 2.58 -11.36
C GLN A 61 -1.16 2.47 -9.88
N GLU A 62 -1.14 1.25 -9.32
CA GLU A 62 -1.36 1.03 -7.89
C GLU A 62 -0.26 1.69 -7.05
N LEU A 63 1.01 1.52 -7.45
CA LEU A 63 2.15 2.13 -6.78
C LEU A 63 2.10 3.67 -6.84
N GLN A 64 1.83 4.23 -8.03
CA GLN A 64 1.68 5.67 -8.19
C GLN A 64 0.53 6.24 -7.35
N SER A 65 -0.60 5.51 -7.29
CA SER A 65 -1.74 5.93 -6.49
C SER A 65 -1.44 5.85 -4.99
N ALA A 66 -0.73 4.81 -4.54
CA ALA A 66 -0.30 4.68 -3.16
C ALA A 66 0.63 5.81 -2.72
N LEU A 67 1.50 6.31 -3.61
CA LEU A 67 2.45 7.40 -3.33
C LEU A 67 1.86 8.82 -3.47
N GLY A 68 0.55 8.94 -3.70
CA GLY A 68 -0.14 10.23 -3.80
C GLY A 68 0.01 10.89 -5.16
N ARG A 69 0.04 10.10 -6.26
CA ARG A 69 0.10 10.58 -7.65
C ARG A 69 1.28 11.52 -7.93
N LEU A 70 2.48 11.06 -7.57
CA LEU A 70 3.74 11.73 -7.93
C LEU A 70 3.82 12.00 -9.44
N ASN A 71 4.47 13.10 -9.82
CA ASN A 71 4.79 13.36 -11.22
C ASN A 71 5.64 12.22 -11.79
N ASN A 72 5.52 11.97 -13.09
CA ASN A 72 6.25 10.88 -13.74
C ASN A 72 7.77 10.97 -13.50
N ASN A 73 8.36 12.18 -13.52
CA ASN A 73 9.78 12.38 -13.27
C ASN A 73 10.20 11.97 -11.84
N ASP A 74 9.41 12.38 -10.84
CA ASP A 74 9.68 12.09 -9.42
C ASP A 74 9.48 10.59 -9.15
N PHE A 75 8.49 9.99 -9.79
CA PHE A 75 8.22 8.56 -9.72
C PHE A 75 9.37 7.73 -10.31
N GLU A 76 9.87 8.10 -11.49
CA GLU A 76 11.02 7.43 -12.11
C GLU A 76 12.30 7.59 -11.27
N ALA A 77 12.53 8.77 -10.70
CA ALA A 77 13.65 9.01 -9.79
C ALA A 77 13.54 8.13 -8.53
N LEU A 78 12.34 7.96 -7.98
CA LEU A 78 12.08 7.11 -6.82
C LEU A 78 12.34 5.63 -7.13
N ILE A 79 11.84 5.12 -8.26
CA ILE A 79 12.10 3.75 -8.72
C ILE A 79 13.61 3.50 -8.79
N LYS A 80 14.36 4.40 -9.43
CA LYS A 80 15.82 4.30 -9.56
C LYS A 80 16.52 4.33 -8.20
N THR A 81 16.13 5.26 -7.33
CA THR A 81 16.74 5.43 -6.00
C THR A 81 16.50 4.21 -5.11
N ARG A 82 15.36 3.54 -5.26
CA ARG A 82 15.00 2.34 -4.49
C ARG A 82 15.52 1.03 -5.12
N GLY A 83 16.07 1.08 -6.33
CA GLY A 83 16.53 -0.12 -7.05
C GLY A 83 15.39 -0.97 -7.63
N TRP A 84 14.18 -0.43 -7.69
CA TRP A 84 13.03 -1.09 -8.31
C TRP A 84 13.16 -1.08 -9.83
N LYS A 85 12.53 -2.05 -10.51
CA LYS A 85 12.68 -2.23 -11.96
C LYS A 85 11.34 -2.42 -12.64
N VAL A 86 11.11 -1.72 -13.73
CA VAL A 86 9.96 -2.01 -14.61
C VAL A 86 10.20 -3.36 -15.28
N LEU A 87 9.19 -4.22 -15.30
CA LEU A 87 9.29 -5.54 -15.93
C LEU A 87 9.31 -5.38 -17.46
N ALA A 88 10.26 -6.07 -18.10
CA ALA A 88 10.40 -6.03 -19.56
C ALA A 88 9.24 -6.72 -20.28
N ASP A 89 8.69 -7.77 -19.69
CA ASP A 89 7.56 -8.54 -20.25
C ASP A 89 6.22 -7.81 -20.09
N ASP A 90 6.10 -6.99 -19.04
CA ASP A 90 4.88 -6.25 -18.72
C ASP A 90 5.22 -4.86 -18.15
N PRO A 91 5.21 -3.80 -18.97
CA PRO A 91 5.62 -2.45 -18.55
C PRO A 91 4.69 -1.84 -17.48
N ASN A 92 3.50 -2.43 -17.28
CA ASN A 92 2.55 -2.03 -16.24
C ASN A 92 2.92 -2.55 -14.85
N TYR A 93 3.94 -3.40 -14.71
CA TYR A 93 4.35 -3.97 -13.43
C TYR A 93 5.78 -3.57 -13.07
N ILE A 94 5.98 -3.31 -11.79
CA ILE A 94 7.25 -2.93 -11.20
C ILE A 94 7.67 -4.03 -10.25
N TRP A 95 8.84 -4.58 -10.53
CA TRP A 95 9.55 -5.48 -9.64
C TRP A 95 10.18 -4.67 -8.49
N ILE A 96 9.88 -5.11 -7.26
CA ILE A 96 10.24 -4.42 -6.02
C ILE A 96 11.41 -5.13 -5.35
N ALA A 97 11.25 -6.40 -4.98
CA ALA A 97 12.29 -7.22 -4.39
C ALA A 97 11.98 -8.71 -4.56
N ASN A 98 13.01 -9.56 -4.46
CA ASN A 98 12.82 -11.01 -4.45
C ASN A 98 12.67 -11.52 -3.02
N HIS A 99 11.45 -11.89 -2.61
CA HIS A 99 11.16 -12.42 -1.28
C HIS A 99 11.34 -13.95 -1.16
N GLU A 100 12.30 -14.60 -1.83
CA GLU A 100 12.54 -16.06 -1.72
C GLU A 100 13.14 -16.54 -0.38
N GLU A 101 12.56 -16.09 0.73
CA GLU A 101 12.42 -16.85 1.97
C GLU A 101 10.97 -16.83 2.53
N ASN A 102 10.04 -16.14 1.86
CA ASN A 102 8.60 -16.06 2.21
C ASN A 102 7.67 -16.63 1.12
N ILE A 103 8.20 -17.41 0.17
CA ILE A 103 7.38 -18.13 -0.81
C ILE A 103 6.67 -19.31 -0.12
N LYS A 104 5.45 -19.04 0.37
CA LYS A 104 4.32 -19.92 0.09
C LYS A 104 3.25 -19.08 -0.60
N SER A 105 3.38 -19.02 -1.92
CA SER A 105 2.37 -18.74 -2.94
C SER A 105 0.99 -18.29 -2.42
N ARG A 106 0.70 -16.98 -2.47
CA ARG A 106 -0.69 -16.49 -2.46
C ARG A 106 -1.31 -16.72 -3.84
N ASN A 107 -1.67 -17.96 -4.12
CA ASN A 107 -2.70 -18.25 -5.12
C ASN A 107 -4.05 -18.04 -4.44
N ILE A 108 -4.62 -16.84 -4.55
CA ILE A 108 -5.99 -16.58 -4.10
C ILE A 108 -6.93 -17.06 -5.20
N VAL A 109 -7.24 -18.35 -5.18
CA VAL A 109 -8.48 -18.87 -5.76
C VAL A 109 -9.18 -19.60 -4.64
N GLU A 110 -10.13 -18.94 -3.99
CA GLU A 110 -11.04 -19.60 -3.06
C GLU A 110 -11.88 -20.61 -3.84
N LYS A 111 -11.41 -21.86 -3.90
CA LYS A 111 -12.26 -23.02 -4.18
C LYS A 111 -12.54 -23.72 -2.87
N ILE A 112 -13.63 -23.33 -2.22
CA ILE A 112 -14.23 -24.16 -1.16
C ILE A 112 -14.66 -25.46 -1.84
N LYS A 113 -13.88 -26.53 -1.65
CA LYS A 113 -14.31 -27.88 -2.04
C LYS A 113 -15.31 -28.37 -0.98
N PHE A 114 -16.43 -28.87 -1.46
CA PHE A 114 -17.62 -29.28 -0.69
C PHE A 114 -17.33 -30.29 0.45
N GLU A 115 -16.19 -30.98 0.42
CA GLU A 115 -15.77 -31.93 1.44
C GLU A 115 -15.44 -31.29 2.81
N HIS A 116 -15.12 -29.99 2.85
CA HIS A 116 -14.81 -29.28 4.11
C HIS A 116 -16.05 -28.80 4.89
N VAL A 117 -17.24 -28.84 4.28
CA VAL A 117 -18.50 -28.40 4.94
C VAL A 117 -19.26 -29.57 5.55
N ALA A 118 -18.91 -30.80 5.18
CA ALA A 118 -19.57 -32.02 5.66
C ALA A 118 -19.52 -32.22 7.19
N PRO A 119 -18.44 -31.87 7.92
CA PRO A 119 -18.42 -32.04 9.38
C PRO A 119 -19.28 -31.02 10.13
N VAL A 120 -19.52 -29.84 9.54
CA VAL A 120 -20.30 -28.76 10.16
C VAL A 120 -21.81 -28.97 9.97
N MET A 121 -22.23 -29.65 8.90
CA MET A 121 -23.65 -29.98 8.67
C MET A 121 -24.18 -31.14 9.52
N ASN A 122 -23.33 -31.88 10.23
CA ASN A 122 -23.76 -33.05 11.01
C ASN A 122 -23.86 -32.79 12.54
N ILE A 123 -23.93 -31.52 12.95
CA ILE A 123 -24.19 -31.12 14.35
C ILE A 123 -25.47 -30.24 14.43
N ILE A 124 -26.51 -30.63 13.70
CA ILE A 124 -27.90 -30.21 13.98
C ILE A 124 -28.76 -31.47 14.00
#